data_AF-A0A3E0BZZ8-F1
#
_entry.id   AF-A0A3E0BZZ8-F1
#
_cell.length_a   1.000
_cell.length_b   1.000
_cell.length_c   1.000
_cell.angle_alpha   90.00
_cell.angle_beta   90.00
_cell.angle_gamma   90.00
#
_symmetry.space_group_name_H-M   'P 1'
#
loop_
_entity.id
_entity.type
_entity.pdbx_description
1 polymer ?
#
loop_
_entity_poly.entity_id
_entity_poly.type
_entity_poly.pdbx_seq_one_letter_code
_entity_poly.pdbx_strand_id
1 'polypeptide(L)'
;MANATKWTTVPSHCMARSDQKKACRVSCRRFLHAWLGALCVILLAGNLAQAATIRGGDILVVDARAGKLFVVDPKTGVRTVISDFLDPSEGPVDRSFLAGVAIGRRQIFVTAATTGVYAVDPRTGNRTW
;
A
#
# COMPACT_ATOMS: atom_id res chain seq x y z
N MET A 1 -89.62 18.19 -0.95
CA MET A 1 -89.83 17.61 0.39
C MET A 1 -89.79 16.09 0.26
N ALA A 2 -89.21 15.38 1.25
CA ALA A 2 -88.78 13.95 1.31
C ALA A 2 -87.42 13.68 0.62
N ASN A 3 -86.29 13.34 1.25
CA ASN A 3 -85.83 12.63 2.46
C ASN A 3 -85.56 11.11 2.29
N ALA A 4 -84.40 10.70 2.85
CA ALA A 4 -83.83 9.37 3.08
C ALA A 4 -83.18 8.68 1.84
N THR A 5 -81.97 8.10 1.89
CA THR A 5 -81.38 7.25 2.95
C THR A 5 -79.85 7.26 2.92
N LYS A 6 -79.28 7.01 4.11
CA LYS A 6 -77.86 6.95 4.48
C LYS A 6 -77.30 5.54 4.27
N TRP A 7 -76.07 5.41 3.79
CA TRP A 7 -75.27 4.19 3.96
C TRP A 7 -73.85 4.55 4.40
N THR A 8 -73.50 4.08 5.59
CA THR A 8 -72.16 4.11 6.17
C THR A 8 -71.41 2.84 5.79
N THR A 9 -70.21 2.97 5.23
CA THR A 9 -69.28 1.85 5.02
C THR A 9 -67.96 2.14 5.75
N VAL A 10 -67.53 1.14 6.51
CA VAL A 10 -66.40 1.09 7.45
C VAL A 10 -65.05 1.27 6.75
N PRO A 11 -64.04 1.98 7.31
CA PRO A 11 -62.69 1.95 6.76
C PRO A 11 -61.93 0.71 7.26
N SER A 12 -61.62 -0.20 6.35
CA SER A 12 -60.65 -1.27 6.57
C SER A 12 -59.23 -0.68 6.66
N HIS A 13 -58.60 -0.86 7.82
CA HIS A 13 -57.17 -0.62 7.98
C HIS A 13 -56.37 -1.61 7.12
N CYS A 14 -55.61 -1.11 6.14
CA CYS A 14 -54.57 -1.86 5.44
C CYS A 14 -53.19 -1.46 6.00
N MET A 15 -52.56 -2.39 6.74
CA MET A 15 -51.17 -2.28 7.21
C MET A 15 -50.17 -2.35 6.04
N ALA A 16 -49.15 -1.49 6.11
CA ALA A 16 -48.11 -1.28 5.11
C ALA A 16 -47.18 -2.49 4.91
N ARG A 17 -47.11 -3.02 3.68
CA ARG A 17 -46.19 -4.11 3.26
C ARG A 17 -45.09 -3.63 2.29
N SER A 18 -45.06 -2.33 1.96
CA SER A 18 -44.24 -1.74 0.88
C SER A 18 -42.79 -1.40 1.28
N ASP A 19 -42.55 -1.07 2.55
CA ASP A 19 -41.30 -0.40 2.93
C ASP A 19 -40.11 -1.35 3.15
N GLN A 20 -40.36 -2.63 3.45
CA GLN A 20 -39.29 -3.60 3.73
C GLN A 20 -38.44 -3.95 2.50
N LYS A 21 -39.03 -4.02 1.30
CA LYS A 21 -38.30 -4.38 0.07
C LYS A 21 -37.40 -3.26 -0.44
N LYS A 22 -37.71 -2.00 -0.10
CA LYS A 22 -36.89 -0.83 -0.46
C LYS A 22 -35.69 -0.70 0.49
N ALA A 23 -35.90 -0.91 1.78
CA ALA A 23 -34.85 -0.89 2.79
C ALA A 23 -33.75 -1.95 2.55
N CYS A 24 -34.14 -3.18 2.19
CA CYS A 24 -33.19 -4.28 1.91
C CYS A 24 -32.26 -3.98 0.71
N ARG A 25 -32.80 -3.40 -0.37
CA ARG A 25 -32.00 -3.02 -1.56
C ARG A 25 -31.07 -1.84 -1.32
N VAL A 26 -31.50 -0.84 -0.56
CA VAL A 26 -30.67 0.31 -0.21
C VAL A 26 -29.54 -0.09 0.73
N SER A 27 -29.84 -0.99 1.68
CA SER A 27 -28.85 -1.56 2.61
C SER A 27 -27.76 -2.35 1.87
N CYS A 28 -28.15 -3.29 1.01
CA CYS A 28 -27.20 -4.12 0.25
C CYS A 28 -26.29 -3.29 -0.69
N ARG A 29 -26.85 -2.26 -1.34
CA ARG A 29 -26.08 -1.36 -2.22
C ARG A 29 -25.08 -0.48 -1.46
N ARG A 30 -25.45 -0.02 -0.26
CA ARG A 30 -24.55 0.74 0.63
C ARG A 30 -23.39 -0.12 1.13
N PHE A 31 -23.66 -1.39 1.47
CA PHE A 31 -22.61 -2.34 1.84
C PHE A 31 -21.65 -2.64 0.69
N LEU A 32 -22.16 -2.83 -0.52
CA LEU A 32 -21.33 -3.06 -1.72
C LEU A 32 -20.42 -1.86 -2.03
N HIS A 33 -20.95 -0.63 -1.95
CA HIS A 33 -20.17 0.59 -2.16
C HIS A 33 -19.14 0.82 -1.05
N ALA A 34 -19.47 0.51 0.21
CA ALA A 34 -18.52 0.59 1.32
C ALA A 34 -17.35 -0.39 1.15
N TRP A 35 -17.63 -1.62 0.71
CA TRP A 35 -16.61 -2.63 0.43
C TRP A 35 -15.73 -2.26 -0.76
N LEU A 36 -16.33 -1.80 -1.86
CA LEU A 36 -15.57 -1.31 -3.03
C LEU A 36 -14.72 -0.09 -2.67
N GLY A 37 -15.23 0.81 -1.82
CA GLY A 37 -14.49 1.95 -1.30
C GLY A 37 -13.29 1.53 -0.46
N ALA A 38 -13.47 0.60 0.48
CA ALA A 38 -12.39 0.08 1.32
C ALA A 38 -11.32 -0.66 0.48
N LEU A 39 -11.73 -1.48 -0.49
CA LEU A 39 -10.82 -2.14 -1.43
C LEU A 39 -10.04 -1.13 -2.27
N CYS A 40 -10.69 -0.08 -2.75
CA CYS A 40 -10.05 0.99 -3.51
C CYS A 40 -9.03 1.74 -2.66
N VAL A 41 -9.34 2.04 -1.39
CA VAL A 41 -8.38 2.64 -0.45
C VAL A 41 -7.19 1.71 -0.19
N ILE A 42 -7.41 0.41 -0.02
CA ILE A 42 -6.31 -0.57 0.16
C ILE A 42 -5.45 -0.69 -1.10
N LEU A 43 -6.05 -0.65 -2.29
CA LEU A 43 -5.34 -0.71 -3.57
C LEU A 43 -4.58 0.58 -3.89
N LEU A 44 -5.13 1.74 -3.51
CA LEU A 44 -4.51 3.06 -3.69
C LEU A 44 -3.47 3.38 -2.61
N ALA A 45 -3.63 2.82 -1.40
CA ALA A 45 -2.64 2.89 -0.33
C ALA A 45 -1.56 1.79 -0.44
N GLY A 46 -1.62 0.96 -1.51
CA GLY A 46 -0.60 -0.02 -1.83
C GLY A 46 0.77 0.64 -1.85
N ASN A 47 1.63 0.16 -0.96
CA ASN A 47 2.99 0.62 -0.68
C ASN A 47 3.71 1.09 -1.96
N LEU A 48 3.94 2.41 -2.09
CA LEU A 48 4.85 2.98 -3.08
C LEU A 48 6.29 2.70 -2.62
N ALA A 49 6.66 1.43 -2.52
CA ALA A 49 8.06 1.03 -2.54
C ALA A 49 8.55 1.36 -3.95
N GLN A 50 9.02 2.59 -4.13
CA GLN A 50 9.59 3.05 -5.37
C GLN A 50 10.85 2.21 -5.59
N ALA A 51 10.74 1.17 -6.42
CA ALA A 51 11.89 0.45 -6.93
C ALA A 51 12.87 1.47 -7.51
N ALA A 52 14.00 1.69 -6.84
CA ALA A 52 15.05 2.56 -7.34
C ALA A 52 15.49 2.02 -8.71
N THR A 53 15.15 2.71 -9.80
CA THR A 53 15.63 2.32 -11.12
C THR A 53 17.06 2.82 -11.26
N ILE A 54 18.02 1.91 -11.09
CA ILE A 54 19.44 2.22 -11.26
C ILE A 54 19.79 2.24 -12.76
N ARG A 55 20.39 3.33 -13.21
CA ARG A 55 20.78 3.59 -14.59
C ARG A 55 22.28 3.79 -14.71
N GLY A 56 22.80 3.63 -15.92
CA GLY A 56 24.18 3.99 -16.22
C GLY A 56 24.42 5.46 -15.91
N GLY A 57 25.40 5.75 -15.06
CA GLY A 57 25.74 7.10 -14.60
C GLY A 57 25.23 7.46 -13.20
N ASP A 58 24.37 6.65 -12.61
CA ASP A 58 23.94 6.85 -11.22
C ASP A 58 25.08 6.59 -10.24
N ILE A 59 25.02 7.26 -9.07
CA ILE A 59 26.00 7.09 -8.00
C ILE A 59 25.38 6.24 -6.90
N LEU A 60 26.05 5.17 -6.51
CA LEU A 60 25.67 4.37 -5.34
C LEU A 60 26.44 4.84 -4.11
N VAL A 61 25.73 5.02 -3.00
CA VAL A 61 26.31 5.48 -1.73
C VAL A 61 25.82 4.60 -0.60
N VAL A 62 26.76 4.16 0.22
CA VAL A 62 26.49 3.49 1.49
C VAL A 62 26.71 4.50 2.61
N ASP A 63 25.68 4.73 3.41
CA ASP A 63 25.81 5.49 4.66
C ASP A 63 25.96 4.51 5.82
N ALA A 64 27.20 4.35 6.28
CA ALA A 64 27.56 3.44 7.35
C ALA A 64 26.85 3.77 8.67
N ARG A 65 26.56 5.04 8.94
CA ARG A 65 25.95 5.47 10.19
C ARG A 65 24.44 5.31 10.16
N ALA A 66 23.83 5.57 9.00
CA ALA A 66 22.39 5.38 8.82
C ALA A 66 22.00 3.92 8.55
N GLY A 67 22.96 3.06 8.16
CA GLY A 67 22.68 1.67 7.77
C GLY A 67 21.90 1.59 6.46
N LYS A 68 22.18 2.46 5.49
CA LYS A 68 21.37 2.59 4.26
C LYS A 68 22.22 2.60 3.00
N LEU A 69 21.69 1.98 1.95
CA LEU A 69 22.18 2.08 0.58
C LEU A 69 21.26 3.02 -0.22
N PHE A 70 21.85 3.97 -0.92
CA PHE A 70 21.14 4.93 -1.76
C PHE A 70 21.62 4.86 -3.21
N VAL A 71 20.71 5.19 -4.13
CA VAL A 71 21.05 5.73 -5.44
C VAL A 71 20.97 7.26 -5.37
N VAL A 72 21.90 7.94 -6.03
CA VAL A 72 21.96 9.39 -6.10
C VAL A 72 21.98 9.82 -7.56
N ASP A 73 21.05 10.72 -7.91
CA ASP A 73 21.04 11.38 -9.22
C ASP A 73 22.28 12.29 -9.32
N PRO A 74 23.19 12.07 -10.29
CA PRO A 74 24.43 12.84 -10.40
C PRO A 74 24.22 14.30 -10.82
N LYS A 75 23.07 14.65 -11.40
CA LYS A 75 22.73 16.01 -11.85
C LYS A 75 22.05 16.82 -10.75
N THR A 76 21.17 16.19 -9.98
CA THR A 76 20.33 16.89 -8.99
C THR A 76 20.73 16.62 -7.54
N GLY A 77 21.50 15.55 -7.28
CA GLY A 77 21.85 15.11 -5.93
C GLY A 77 20.69 14.46 -5.17
N VAL A 78 19.53 14.28 -5.78
CA VAL A 78 18.39 13.59 -5.17
C VAL A 78 18.78 12.16 -4.81
N ARG A 79 18.47 11.75 -3.59
CA ARG A 79 18.79 10.42 -3.05
C ARG A 79 17.52 9.59 -2.92
N THR A 80 17.57 8.36 -3.39
CA THR A 80 16.50 7.38 -3.19
C THR A 80 17.09 6.18 -2.45
N VAL A 81 16.43 5.77 -1.37
CA VAL A 81 16.83 4.57 -0.61
C VAL A 81 16.60 3.35 -1.51
N ILE A 82 17.64 2.56 -1.72
CA ILE A 82 17.52 1.22 -2.30
C ILE A 82 17.23 0.22 -1.19
N SER A 83 17.93 0.32 -0.07
CA SER A 83 17.87 -0.68 1.00
C SER A 83 18.21 -0.06 2.36
N ASP A 84 17.41 -0.37 3.37
CA ASP A 84 17.59 -0.04 4.78
C ASP A 84 17.98 -1.29 5.59
N PHE A 85 19.25 -1.38 5.97
CA PHE A 85 19.81 -2.49 6.73
C PHE A 85 19.30 -2.54 8.18
N LEU A 86 18.50 -1.56 8.61
CA LEU A 86 17.80 -1.56 9.88
C LEU A 86 16.33 -2.00 9.76
N ASP A 87 15.83 -2.22 8.54
CA ASP A 87 14.49 -2.73 8.27
C ASP A 87 14.51 -4.25 8.08
N PRO A 88 13.91 -5.04 9.01
CA PRO A 88 13.87 -6.50 8.89
C PRO A 88 12.96 -7.01 7.75
N SER A 89 12.09 -6.16 7.18
CA SER A 89 11.23 -6.55 6.06
C SER A 89 11.98 -6.66 4.73
N GLU A 90 13.15 -6.02 4.64
CA GLU A 90 14.03 -6.04 3.46
C GLU A 90 15.16 -7.08 3.56
N GLY A 91 15.19 -7.88 4.63
CA GLY A 91 16.20 -8.91 4.87
C GLY A 91 16.87 -8.77 6.24
N PRO A 92 18.00 -9.45 6.46
CA PRO A 92 18.68 -9.42 7.75
C PRO A 92 19.03 -8.00 8.19
N VAL A 93 18.82 -7.72 9.48
CA VAL A 93 19.22 -6.46 10.09
C VAL A 93 20.71 -6.49 10.40
N ASP A 94 21.42 -5.44 10.02
CA ASP A 94 22.83 -5.24 10.35
C ASP A 94 23.05 -3.85 10.93
N ARG A 95 23.63 -3.81 12.14
CA ARG A 95 23.99 -2.58 12.86
C ARG A 95 25.50 -2.33 12.90
N SER A 96 26.27 -3.15 12.18
CA SER A 96 27.71 -2.99 12.01
C SER A 96 28.03 -1.87 11.01
N PHE A 97 29.32 -1.56 10.89
CA PHE A 97 29.79 -0.57 9.94
C PHE A 97 29.69 -1.11 8.50
N LEU A 98 28.74 -0.59 7.72
CA LEU A 98 28.73 -0.80 6.27
C LEU A 98 29.90 -0.02 5.63
N ALA A 99 30.50 -0.55 4.57
CA ALA A 99 31.71 0.02 3.99
C ALA A 99 31.65 0.16 2.46
N GLY A 100 31.92 -0.93 1.73
CA GLY A 100 32.07 -0.93 0.29
C GLY A 100 30.77 -1.21 -0.45
N VAL A 101 30.69 -0.74 -1.70
CA VAL A 101 29.62 -1.06 -2.64
C VAL A 101 30.20 -1.46 -4.00
N ALA A 102 29.64 -2.51 -4.60
CA ALA A 102 29.94 -2.93 -5.96
C ALA A 102 28.66 -3.28 -6.71
N ILE A 103 28.61 -3.01 -8.02
CA ILE A 103 27.47 -3.37 -8.86
C ILE A 103 27.83 -4.55 -9.75
N GLY A 104 27.04 -5.62 -9.67
CA GLY A 104 27.07 -6.76 -10.58
C GLY A 104 25.95 -6.66 -11.62
N ARG A 105 25.83 -7.68 -12.49
CA ARG A 105 24.81 -7.72 -13.54
C ARG A 105 23.37 -7.70 -13.01
N ARG A 106 23.12 -8.23 -11.81
CA ARG A 106 21.77 -8.41 -11.25
C ARG A 106 21.64 -8.03 -9.78
N GLN A 107 22.75 -7.68 -9.13
CA GLN A 107 22.85 -7.52 -7.69
C GLN A 107 23.78 -6.37 -7.38
N ILE A 108 23.55 -5.71 -6.27
CA ILE A 108 24.49 -4.81 -5.64
C ILE A 108 25.11 -5.55 -4.47
N PHE A 109 26.42 -5.48 -4.32
CA PHE A 109 27.12 -6.06 -3.19
C PHE A 109 27.50 -4.96 -2.23
N VAL A 110 27.10 -5.09 -0.96
CA VAL A 110 27.46 -4.17 0.12
C VAL A 110 28.28 -4.93 1.16
N THR A 111 29.42 -4.40 1.56
CA THR A 111 30.24 -5.02 2.60
C THR A 111 29.91 -4.45 3.98
N ALA A 112 29.92 -5.33 4.98
CA ALA A 112 29.68 -5.01 6.38
C ALA A 112 30.82 -5.57 7.25
N ALA A 113 31.29 -4.78 8.21
CA ALA A 113 32.51 -5.04 8.95
C ALA A 113 32.53 -6.40 9.69
N THR A 114 31.39 -6.86 10.19
CA THR A 114 31.31 -8.10 10.98
C THR A 114 30.61 -9.24 10.27
N THR A 115 29.85 -8.95 9.22
CA THR A 115 28.88 -9.89 8.67
C THR A 115 29.27 -10.38 7.27
N GLY A 116 30.16 -9.66 6.58
CA GLY A 116 30.67 -10.05 5.26
C GLY A 116 30.04 -9.24 4.14
N VAL A 117 29.44 -9.90 3.16
CA VAL A 117 28.90 -9.29 1.95
C VAL A 117 27.41 -9.56 1.86
N TYR A 118 26.62 -8.53 1.61
CA TYR A 118 25.20 -8.65 1.28
C TYR A 118 25.00 -8.54 -0.22
N ALA A 119 24.19 -9.43 -0.78
CA ALA A 119 23.63 -9.25 -2.12
C ALA A 119 22.27 -8.54 -2.00
N VAL A 120 22.16 -7.36 -2.58
CA VAL A 120 20.94 -6.55 -2.62
C VAL A 120 20.33 -6.66 -4.01
N ASP A 121 19.04 -6.98 -4.09
CA ASP A 121 18.28 -6.89 -5.34
C ASP A 121 18.07 -5.40 -5.68
N PRO A 122 18.61 -4.90 -6.81
CA PRO A 122 18.52 -3.49 -7.17
C PRO A 122 17.11 -3.01 -7.46
N ARG A 123 16.15 -3.91 -7.72
CA ARG A 123 14.75 -3.56 -8.00
C ARG A 123 13.92 -3.50 -6.73
N THR A 124 14.18 -4.40 -5.79
CA THR A 124 13.30 -4.56 -4.62
C THR A 124 13.94 -4.04 -3.33
N GLY A 125 15.26 -3.87 -3.29
CA GLY A 125 15.98 -3.54 -2.07
C GLY A 125 16.22 -4.73 -1.15
N ASN A 126 15.65 -5.89 -1.46
CA ASN A 126 15.74 -7.08 -0.62
C ASN A 126 17.16 -7.63 -0.60
N ARG A 127 17.58 -8.09 0.58
CA ARG A 127 18.94 -8.56 0.84
C ARG A 127 18.98 -10.07 1.09
N THR A 128 19.97 -10.73 0.51
CA THR A 128 20.41 -12.08 0.86
C THR A 128 21.87 -12.08 1.31
N TRP A 129 22.26 -13.06 2.13
CA TRP A 129 23.67 -13.35 2.43
C TRP A 129 24.42 -13.83 1.18
#